data_AF-A0A4P9JCV5-F1
#
_entry.id   AF-A0A4P9JCV5-F1
#
_cell.length_a   1.000
_cell.length_b   1.000
_cell.length_c   1.000
_cell.angle_alpha   90.00
_cell.angle_beta   90.00
_cell.angle_gamma   90.00
#
_symmetry.space_group_name_H-M   'P 1'
#
loop_
_entity.id
_entity.type
_entity.pdbx_description
1 polymer ?
#
loop_
_entity_poly.entity_id
_entity_poly.type
_entity_poly.pdbx_seq_one_letter_code
_entity_poly.pdbx_strand_id
1 'polypeptide(L)'
;MGFQETTTIAHPPAEVFATLVDERFNHSITKGVGGELVAFERQGELDGPVSVTMVRSVPVSRLPEVVQKFAGKFLGDHLRMEQQETWSAPAADGSRTGQLVITVSAAKVTATSEHQLVPADGGATEVRATGSVECRIPLVGGQVAKAAEPRVGHVLGRQAREVTAWLDGK
;
A
#
# COMPACT_ATOMS: atom_id res chain seq x y z
N MET A 1 7.77 -4.86 15.25
CA MET A 1 6.98 -3.79 15.88
C MET A 1 5.88 -3.45 14.89
N GLY A 2 4.69 -3.10 15.40
CA GLY A 2 3.45 -3.09 14.60
C GLY A 2 2.88 -1.69 14.49
N PHE A 3 2.03 -1.48 13.48
CA PHE A 3 1.26 -0.27 13.28
C PHE A 3 -0.23 -0.57 13.25
N GLN A 4 -1.03 0.43 13.60
CA GLN A 4 -2.47 0.44 13.40
C GLN A 4 -2.85 1.85 12.97
N GLU A 5 -3.37 1.97 11.75
CA GLU A 5 -3.65 3.25 11.10
C GLU A 5 -5.07 3.23 10.55
N THR A 6 -5.77 4.35 10.69
CA THR A 6 -7.13 4.53 10.15
C THR A 6 -7.21 5.84 9.39
N THR A 7 -7.96 5.84 8.28
CA THR A 7 -8.29 7.05 7.53
C THR A 7 -9.68 6.92 6.91
N THR A 8 -10.23 8.02 6.39
CA THR A 8 -11.57 8.05 5.80
C THR A 8 -11.49 8.57 4.37
N ILE A 9 -12.25 7.94 3.49
CA ILE A 9 -12.43 8.35 2.08
C ILE A 9 -13.92 8.63 1.89
N ALA A 10 -14.27 9.80 1.35
CA ALA A 10 -15.66 10.24 1.19
C ALA A 10 -16.39 9.59 0.00
N HIS A 11 -16.19 8.28 -0.19
CA HIS A 11 -16.82 7.48 -1.24
C HIS A 11 -17.22 6.09 -0.71
N PRO A 12 -18.22 5.42 -1.34
CA PRO A 12 -18.67 4.10 -0.90
C PRO A 12 -17.59 3.02 -1.03
N PRO A 13 -17.61 1.97 -0.19
CA PRO A 13 -16.57 0.92 -0.21
C PRO A 13 -16.36 0.26 -1.58
N ALA A 14 -17.42 0.11 -2.38
CA ALA A 14 -17.34 -0.44 -3.72
C ALA A 14 -16.47 0.42 -4.67
N GLU A 15 -16.63 1.74 -4.64
CA GLU A 15 -15.85 2.66 -5.48
C GLU A 15 -14.39 2.77 -5.01
N VAL A 16 -14.19 2.81 -3.69
CA VAL A 16 -12.86 2.79 -3.07
C VAL A 16 -12.14 1.51 -3.46
N PHE A 17 -12.78 0.35 -3.27
CA PHE A 17 -12.22 -0.95 -3.62
C PHE A 17 -11.88 -1.03 -5.11
N ALA A 18 -12.82 -0.69 -5.99
CA ALA A 18 -12.61 -0.73 -7.44
C ALA A 18 -11.44 0.16 -7.87
N THR A 19 -11.23 1.29 -7.19
CA THR A 19 -10.09 2.19 -7.44
C THR A 19 -8.77 1.60 -6.96
N LEU A 20 -8.73 1.04 -5.75
CA LEU A 20 -7.52 0.43 -5.19
C LEU A 20 -6.98 -0.71 -6.07
N VAL A 21 -7.86 -1.47 -6.72
CA VAL A 21 -7.50 -2.59 -7.61
C VAL A 21 -7.47 -2.20 -9.10
N ASP A 22 -7.64 -0.92 -9.47
CA ASP A 22 -7.54 -0.46 -10.86
C ASP A 22 -6.06 -0.23 -11.26
N GLU A 23 -5.66 -0.78 -12.40
CA GLU A 23 -4.28 -0.69 -12.89
C GLU A 23 -3.87 0.76 -13.21
N ARG A 24 -4.78 1.56 -13.79
CA ARG A 24 -4.48 2.95 -14.18
C ARG A 24 -4.31 3.82 -12.96
N PHE A 25 -5.13 3.61 -11.92
CA PHE A 25 -4.93 4.23 -10.62
C PHE A 25 -3.57 3.85 -10.03
N ASN A 26 -3.23 2.55 -10.02
CA ASN A 26 -1.94 2.07 -9.51
C ASN A 26 -0.74 2.63 -10.29
N HIS A 27 -0.88 2.82 -11.60
CA HIS A 27 0.12 3.49 -12.43
C HIS A 27 0.25 4.97 -12.02
N SER A 28 -0.88 5.67 -11.89
CA SER A 28 -0.93 7.09 -11.50
C SER A 28 -0.28 7.35 -10.14
N ILE A 29 -0.69 6.62 -9.10
CA ILE A 29 -0.19 6.85 -7.74
C ILE A 29 1.30 6.51 -7.59
N THR A 30 1.78 5.53 -8.36
CA THR A 30 3.21 5.15 -8.42
C THR A 30 4.02 6.23 -9.13
N LYS A 31 3.53 6.73 -10.26
CA LYS A 31 4.14 7.87 -10.96
C LYS A 31 4.19 9.12 -10.09
N GLY A 32 3.15 9.37 -9.28
CA GLY A 32 3.09 10.51 -8.35
C GLY A 32 4.21 10.55 -7.30
N VAL A 33 4.87 9.42 -7.00
CA VAL A 33 6.07 9.39 -6.14
C VAL A 33 7.38 9.41 -6.92
N GLY A 34 7.33 9.55 -8.24
CA GLY A 34 8.48 9.43 -9.14
C GLY A 34 8.87 7.97 -9.42
N GLY A 35 7.96 7.03 -9.15
CA GLY A 35 8.17 5.62 -9.45
C GLY A 35 7.58 5.21 -10.80
N GLU A 36 7.74 3.92 -11.09
CA GLU A 36 7.19 3.24 -12.26
C GLU A 36 6.45 1.98 -11.81
N LEU A 37 5.25 1.76 -12.35
CA LEU A 37 4.54 0.49 -12.21
C LEU A 37 5.08 -0.47 -13.29
N VAL A 38 5.89 -1.43 -12.87
CA VAL A 38 6.65 -2.32 -13.78
C VAL A 38 5.81 -3.51 -14.22
N ALA A 39 4.95 -4.01 -13.33
CA ALA A 39 4.04 -5.10 -13.62
C ALA A 39 2.80 -4.95 -12.74
N PHE A 40 1.65 -5.38 -13.27
CA PHE A 40 0.39 -5.42 -12.56
C PHE A 40 -0.45 -6.57 -13.08
N GLU A 41 -1.04 -7.33 -12.17
CA GLU A 41 -1.98 -8.39 -12.46
C GLU A 41 -3.08 -8.36 -11.41
N ARG A 42 -4.34 -8.41 -11.86
CA ARG A 42 -5.52 -8.58 -11.01
C ARG A 42 -6.25 -9.83 -11.45
N GLN A 43 -6.64 -10.66 -10.48
CA GLN A 43 -7.48 -11.83 -10.70
C GLN A 43 -8.78 -11.69 -9.89
N GLY A 44 -9.88 -12.18 -10.44
CA GLY A 44 -11.20 -12.12 -9.83
C GLY A 44 -12.03 -10.90 -10.24
N GLU A 45 -13.33 -11.00 -10.01
CA GLU A 45 -14.32 -9.98 -10.35
C GLU A 45 -14.59 -9.03 -9.18
N LEU A 46 -15.05 -7.81 -9.49
CA LEU A 46 -15.24 -6.75 -8.49
C LEU A 46 -16.38 -7.01 -7.50
N ASP A 47 -17.22 -8.01 -7.73
CA ASP A 47 -18.27 -8.49 -6.82
C ASP A 47 -17.85 -9.75 -6.04
N GLY A 48 -16.66 -10.29 -6.32
CA GLY A 48 -16.10 -11.47 -5.66
C GLY A 48 -14.78 -11.18 -4.92
N PRO A 49 -14.10 -12.25 -4.46
CA PRO A 49 -12.73 -12.16 -3.98
C PRO A 49 -11.79 -11.76 -5.10
N VAL A 50 -10.77 -10.96 -4.76
CA VAL A 50 -9.80 -10.45 -5.74
C VAL A 50 -8.39 -10.63 -5.19
N SER A 51 -7.45 -10.98 -6.07
CA SER A 51 -6.02 -10.87 -5.78
C SER A 51 -5.39 -9.85 -6.72
N VAL A 52 -4.41 -9.10 -6.21
CA VAL A 52 -3.59 -8.18 -6.99
C VAL A 52 -2.13 -8.50 -6.73
N THR A 53 -1.35 -8.69 -7.79
CA THR A 53 0.10 -8.73 -7.71
C THR A 53 0.66 -7.60 -8.54
N MET A 54 1.60 -6.85 -7.99
CA MET A 54 2.23 -5.77 -8.72
C MET A 54 3.68 -5.59 -8.33
N VAL A 55 4.44 -5.01 -9.24
CA VAL A 55 5.82 -4.64 -9.01
C VAL A 55 6.03 -3.18 -9.32
N ARG A 56 6.62 -2.46 -8.37
CA ARG A 56 6.91 -1.03 -8.48
C ARG A 56 8.42 -0.80 -8.41
N SER A 57 8.89 0.14 -9.18
CA SER A 57 10.22 0.75 -9.02
C SER A 57 10.02 2.12 -8.38
N VAL A 58 10.66 2.40 -7.25
CA VAL A 58 10.56 3.70 -6.57
C VAL A 58 11.95 4.30 -6.30
N PRO A 59 12.12 5.63 -6.38
CA PRO A 59 13.39 6.26 -6.08
C PRO A 59 13.82 5.99 -4.63
N VAL A 60 15.10 5.68 -4.41
CA VAL A 60 15.67 5.49 -3.06
C VAL A 60 15.45 6.72 -2.18
N SER A 61 15.47 7.92 -2.76
CA SER A 61 15.20 9.19 -2.06
C SER A 61 13.82 9.25 -1.38
N ARG A 62 12.87 8.38 -1.77
CA ARG A 62 11.55 8.26 -1.14
C ARG A 62 11.54 7.36 0.10
N LEU A 63 12.64 6.69 0.43
CA LEU A 63 12.74 5.76 1.56
C LEU A 63 13.20 6.44 2.85
N PRO A 64 13.07 5.80 4.02
CA PRO A 64 13.64 6.32 5.27
C PRO A 64 15.15 6.56 5.14
N GLU A 65 15.67 7.64 5.75
CA GLU A 65 17.10 8.02 5.61
C GLU A 65 18.04 6.88 6.03
N VAL A 66 17.67 6.11 7.07
CA VAL A 66 18.41 4.92 7.47
C VAL A 66 18.50 3.91 6.32
N VAL A 67 17.40 3.66 5.60
CA VAL A 67 17.39 2.80 4.42
C VAL A 67 18.24 3.42 3.33
N GLN A 68 18.16 4.72 3.06
CA GLN A 68 18.98 5.40 2.05
C GLN A 68 20.48 5.26 2.31
N LYS A 69 20.93 5.41 3.56
CA LYS A 69 22.36 5.31 3.93
C LYS A 69 22.94 3.91 3.69
N PHE A 70 22.13 2.86 3.87
CA PHE A 70 22.54 1.48 3.60
C PHE A 70 22.30 1.09 2.13
N ALA A 71 21.17 1.48 1.55
CA ALA A 71 20.75 1.19 0.19
C ALA A 71 21.58 1.93 -0.86
N GLY A 72 21.82 3.22 -0.68
CA GLY A 72 22.45 4.08 -1.68
C GLY A 72 23.89 3.68 -2.03
N LYS A 73 24.56 2.89 -1.18
CA LYS A 73 25.90 2.35 -1.50
C LYS A 73 25.87 1.08 -2.35
N PHE A 74 24.76 0.36 -2.41
CA PHE A 74 24.71 -1.00 -3.00
C PHE A 74 23.51 -1.28 -3.92
N LEU A 75 22.46 -0.45 -3.89
CA LEU A 75 21.15 -0.76 -4.48
C LEU A 75 20.75 0.15 -5.66
N GLY A 76 21.61 1.10 -6.05
CA GLY A 76 21.34 2.06 -7.14
C GLY A 76 20.34 3.15 -6.74
N ASP A 77 19.82 3.88 -7.73
CA ASP A 77 18.94 5.05 -7.50
C ASP A 77 17.47 4.68 -7.28
N HIS A 78 17.07 3.46 -7.65
CA HIS A 78 15.70 2.96 -7.56
C HIS A 78 15.65 1.58 -6.89
N LEU A 79 14.61 1.34 -6.09
CA LEU A 79 14.31 0.02 -5.52
C LEU A 79 13.08 -0.60 -6.16
N ARG A 80 13.22 -1.89 -6.47
CA ARG A 80 12.11 -2.76 -6.84
C ARG A 80 11.37 -3.23 -5.57
N MET A 81 10.06 -3.07 -5.58
CA MET A 81 9.13 -3.48 -4.54
C MET A 81 8.07 -4.40 -5.15
N GLU A 82 7.92 -5.59 -4.59
CA GLU A 82 6.86 -6.52 -4.95
C GLU A 82 5.73 -6.38 -3.95
N GLN A 83 4.49 -6.31 -4.44
CA GLN A 83 3.31 -6.11 -3.63
C GLN A 83 2.26 -7.15 -4.03
N GLN A 84 1.73 -7.83 -3.03
CA GLN A 84 0.69 -8.84 -3.18
C GLN A 84 -0.46 -8.49 -2.26
N GLU A 85 -1.66 -8.49 -2.80
CA GLU A 85 -2.88 -8.23 -2.07
C GLU A 85 -3.90 -9.34 -2.32
N THR A 86 -4.64 -9.69 -1.28
CA THR A 86 -5.84 -10.52 -1.38
C THR A 86 -6.98 -9.80 -0.69
N TRP A 87 -8.16 -9.82 -1.29
CA TRP A 87 -9.35 -9.15 -0.78
C TRP A 87 -10.52 -10.15 -0.77
N SER A 88 -11.31 -10.12 0.30
CA SER A 88 -12.57 -10.85 0.41
C SER A 88 -13.57 -10.35 -0.62
N ALA A 89 -14.59 -11.15 -0.94
CA ALA A 89 -15.82 -10.64 -1.55
C ALA A 89 -16.46 -9.54 -0.67
N PRO A 90 -17.30 -8.65 -1.22
CA PRO A 90 -18.00 -7.67 -0.41
C PRO A 90 -18.98 -8.39 0.52
N ALA A 91 -19.01 -8.01 1.79
CA ALA A 91 -20.05 -8.44 2.70
C ALA A 91 -21.40 -7.77 2.35
N ALA A 92 -22.46 -8.15 3.06
CA ALA A 92 -23.81 -7.61 2.81
C ALA A 92 -23.91 -6.09 2.98
N ASP A 93 -23.07 -5.50 3.83
CA ASP A 93 -22.96 -4.05 4.04
C ASP A 93 -21.99 -3.37 3.07
N GLY A 94 -21.34 -4.12 2.18
CA GLY A 94 -20.32 -3.65 1.25
C GLY A 94 -18.91 -3.63 1.83
N SER A 95 -18.72 -3.99 3.11
CA SER A 95 -17.38 -4.05 3.71
C SER A 95 -16.50 -5.13 3.06
N ARG A 96 -15.19 -4.93 3.12
CA ARG A 96 -14.19 -5.91 2.65
C ARG A 96 -13.03 -6.02 3.63
N THR A 97 -12.49 -7.21 3.75
CA THR A 97 -11.19 -7.44 4.40
C THR A 97 -10.15 -7.76 3.34
N GLY A 98 -8.89 -7.43 3.62
CA GLY A 98 -7.79 -7.77 2.75
C GLY A 98 -6.49 -8.04 3.51
N GLN A 99 -5.56 -8.70 2.85
CA GLN A 99 -4.19 -8.86 3.30
C GLN A 99 -3.24 -8.25 2.28
N LEU A 100 -2.17 -7.64 2.77
CA LEU A 100 -1.13 -7.01 1.98
C LEU A 100 0.22 -7.59 2.41
N VAL A 101 1.04 -7.94 1.44
CA VAL A 101 2.46 -8.24 1.62
C VAL A 101 3.27 -7.39 0.65
N ILE A 102 4.20 -6.61 1.19
CA ILE A 102 5.18 -5.85 0.41
C ILE A 102 6.57 -6.40 0.70
N THR A 103 7.31 -6.74 -0.34
CA THR A 103 8.69 -7.24 -0.25
C THR A 103 9.65 -6.33 -1.00
N VAL A 104 10.72 -5.94 -0.32
CA VAL A 104 11.86 -5.22 -0.89
C VAL A 104 13.10 -6.09 -0.70
N SER A 105 13.28 -7.05 -1.60
CA SER A 105 14.30 -8.11 -1.50
C SER A 105 15.71 -7.56 -1.31
N ALA A 106 16.04 -6.49 -2.04
CA ALA A 106 17.35 -5.85 -2.01
C ALA A 106 17.69 -5.24 -0.63
N ALA A 107 16.68 -4.81 0.12
CA ALA A 107 16.81 -4.29 1.49
C ALA A 107 16.46 -5.34 2.57
N LYS A 108 16.11 -6.58 2.18
CA LYS A 108 15.58 -7.63 3.08
C LYS A 108 14.47 -7.11 3.98
N VAL A 109 13.60 -6.27 3.43
CA VAL A 109 12.43 -5.69 4.14
C VAL A 109 11.16 -6.39 3.67
N THR A 110 10.30 -6.73 4.63
CA THR A 110 8.94 -7.20 4.37
C THR A 110 7.99 -6.36 5.22
N ALA A 111 6.90 -5.89 4.64
CA ALA A 111 5.78 -5.32 5.36
C ALA A 111 4.54 -6.18 5.13
N THR A 112 3.77 -6.42 6.18
CA THR A 112 2.52 -7.19 6.12
C THR A 112 1.42 -6.44 6.83
N SER A 113 0.21 -6.45 6.29
CA SER A 113 -0.96 -5.88 6.97
C SER A 113 -2.26 -6.56 6.61
N GLU A 114 -3.19 -6.51 7.55
CA GLU A 114 -4.61 -6.71 7.32
C GLU A 114 -5.27 -5.34 7.09
N HIS A 115 -6.14 -5.29 6.08
CA HIS A 115 -6.88 -4.10 5.68
C HIS A 115 -8.36 -4.34 5.84
N GLN A 116 -9.10 -3.28 6.19
CA GLN A 116 -10.56 -3.29 6.17
C GLN A 116 -11.06 -2.04 5.45
N LEU A 117 -12.03 -2.23 4.58
CA LEU A 117 -12.87 -1.17 4.04
C LEU A 117 -14.22 -1.30 4.71
N VAL A 118 -14.57 -0.34 5.57
CA VAL A 118 -15.80 -0.38 6.37
C VAL A 118 -16.70 0.78 5.95
N PRO A 119 -18.00 0.55 5.66
CA PRO A 119 -18.94 1.63 5.44
C PRO A 119 -18.95 2.62 6.62
N ALA A 120 -19.00 3.90 6.31
CA ALA A 120 -19.10 4.98 7.27
C ALA A 120 -20.22 5.96 6.88
N ASP A 121 -20.56 6.87 7.79
CA ASP A 121 -21.64 7.84 7.60
C ASP A 121 -21.46 8.68 6.33
N GLY A 122 -22.57 9.09 5.73
CA GLY A 122 -22.56 9.92 4.52
C GLY A 122 -22.08 9.19 3.26
N GLY A 123 -22.09 7.85 3.27
CA GLY A 123 -21.60 7.04 2.14
C GLY A 123 -20.09 6.98 2.05
N ALA A 124 -19.37 7.32 3.12
CA ALA A 124 -17.93 7.25 3.19
C ALA A 124 -17.43 5.81 3.45
N THR A 125 -16.13 5.62 3.35
CA THR A 125 -15.42 4.41 3.74
C THR A 125 -14.37 4.74 4.79
N GLU A 126 -14.41 4.06 5.93
CA GLU A 126 -13.30 3.99 6.85
C GLU A 126 -12.33 2.89 6.41
N VAL A 127 -11.09 3.28 6.13
CA VAL A 127 -9.99 2.38 5.78
C VAL A 127 -9.16 2.13 7.03
N ARG A 128 -9.07 0.87 7.45
CA ARG A 128 -8.24 0.44 8.59
C ARG A 128 -7.11 -0.42 8.08
N ALA A 129 -5.90 -0.21 8.60
CA ALA A 129 -4.73 -1.03 8.29
C ALA A 129 -3.97 -1.36 9.58
N THR A 130 -3.80 -2.65 9.84
CA THR A 130 -3.04 -3.15 10.99
C THR A 130 -1.96 -4.09 10.49
N GLY A 131 -0.72 -3.89 10.91
CA GLY A 131 0.38 -4.65 10.35
C GLY A 131 1.70 -4.46 11.03
N SER A 132 2.77 -4.89 10.37
CA SER A 132 4.14 -4.79 10.85
C SER A 132 5.12 -4.62 9.69
N VAL A 133 6.30 -4.10 10.03
CA VAL A 133 7.44 -4.03 9.11
C VAL A 133 8.63 -4.75 9.75
N GLU A 134 9.25 -5.64 8.97
CA GLU A 134 10.43 -6.40 9.36
C GLU A 134 11.59 -6.10 8.42
N CYS A 135 12.80 -6.00 8.98
CA CYS A 135 14.05 -5.93 8.22
C CYS A 135 15.05 -6.93 8.78
N ARG A 136 15.56 -7.82 7.92
CA ARG A 136 16.45 -8.94 8.32
C ARG A 136 17.94 -8.62 8.17
N ILE A 137 18.31 -7.36 7.98
CA ILE A 137 19.72 -6.95 7.93
C ILE A 137 20.27 -6.86 9.38
N PRO A 138 21.36 -7.59 9.72
CA PRO A 138 21.98 -7.52 11.05
C PRO A 138 22.35 -6.09 11.45
N LEU A 139 22.27 -5.79 12.76
CA LEU A 139 22.61 -4.51 13.40
C LEU A 139 21.71 -3.30 13.03
N VAL A 140 21.06 -3.32 11.88
CA VAL A 140 20.27 -2.18 11.36
C VAL A 140 18.78 -2.48 11.27
N GLY A 141 18.38 -3.75 11.30
CA GLY A 141 16.99 -4.17 11.09
C GLY A 141 15.99 -3.49 12.04
N GLY A 142 16.33 -3.37 13.32
CA GLY A 142 15.50 -2.67 14.30
C GLY A 142 15.35 -1.17 14.02
N GLN A 143 16.41 -0.52 13.51
CA GLN A 143 16.36 0.90 13.14
C GLN A 143 15.52 1.14 11.88
N VAL A 144 15.63 0.23 10.90
CA VAL A 144 14.82 0.27 9.67
C VAL A 144 13.34 0.10 10.00
N ALA A 145 12.97 -0.91 10.81
CA ALA A 145 11.59 -1.13 11.23
C ALA A 145 11.02 0.09 11.96
N LYS A 146 11.75 0.63 12.95
CA LYS A 146 11.36 1.84 13.69
C LYS A 146 11.19 3.07 12.80
N ALA A 147 11.99 3.20 11.74
CA ALA A 147 11.89 4.31 10.80
C ALA A 147 10.76 4.15 9.77
N ALA A 148 10.31 2.91 9.53
CA ALA A 148 9.23 2.62 8.58
C ALA A 148 7.85 2.91 9.16
N GLU A 149 7.63 2.62 10.45
CA GLU A 149 6.31 2.73 11.09
C GLU A 149 5.66 4.12 10.96
N PRO A 150 6.30 5.26 11.31
CA PRO A 150 5.67 6.57 11.15
C PRO A 150 5.30 6.90 9.71
N ARG A 151 5.95 6.25 8.72
CA ARG A 151 5.65 6.48 7.31
C ARG A 151 4.41 5.74 6.83
N VAL A 152 3.97 4.69 7.54
CA VAL A 152 2.79 3.93 7.13
C VAL A 152 1.55 4.82 7.15
N GLY A 153 1.28 5.53 8.25
CA GLY A 153 0.18 6.50 8.32
C GLY A 153 0.27 7.60 7.25
N HIS A 154 1.47 8.07 6.92
CA HIS A 154 1.68 9.06 5.86
C HIS A 154 1.33 8.51 4.46
N VAL A 155 1.72 7.26 4.18
CA VAL A 155 1.41 6.57 2.92
C VAL A 155 -0.08 6.29 2.82
N LEU A 156 -0.71 5.79 3.89
CA LEU A 156 -2.15 5.51 3.93
C LEU A 156 -2.96 6.79 3.72
N GLY A 157 -2.63 7.87 4.45
CA GLY A 157 -3.29 9.16 4.28
C GLY A 157 -3.07 9.77 2.89
N ARG A 158 -1.90 9.56 2.27
CA ARG A 158 -1.69 9.94 0.86
C ARG A 158 -2.57 9.11 -0.07
N GLN A 159 -2.62 7.79 0.08
CA GLN A 159 -3.45 6.92 -0.75
C GLN A 159 -4.92 7.34 -0.67
N ALA A 160 -5.44 7.63 0.51
CA ALA A 160 -6.82 8.10 0.68
C ALA A 160 -7.10 9.40 -0.10
N ARG A 161 -6.19 10.38 -0.06
CA ARG A 161 -6.31 11.61 -0.85
C ARG A 161 -6.27 11.36 -2.36
N GLU A 162 -5.38 10.47 -2.81
CA GLU A 162 -5.24 10.13 -4.23
C GLU A 162 -6.46 9.35 -4.74
N VAL A 163 -7.04 8.45 -3.93
CA VAL A 163 -8.31 7.77 -4.25
C VAL A 163 -9.45 8.79 -4.36
N THR A 164 -9.56 9.71 -3.40
CA THR A 164 -10.58 10.77 -3.41
C THR A 164 -10.45 11.61 -4.67
N ALA A 165 -9.25 12.13 -4.97
CA ALA A 165 -9.03 12.93 -6.17
C ALA A 165 -9.28 12.16 -7.47
N TRP A 166 -8.97 10.86 -7.50
CA TRP A 166 -9.26 9.99 -8.64
C TRP A 166 -10.77 9.80 -8.86
N LEU A 167 -11.54 9.64 -7.79
CA LEU A 167 -12.98 9.45 -7.85
C LEU A 167 -13.72 10.77 -8.16
N ASP A 168 -13.31 11.88 -7.56
CA ASP A 168 -13.86 13.21 -7.82
C ASP A 168 -13.55 13.74 -9.23
N GLY A 169 -12.46 13.26 -9.83
CA GLY A 169 -12.04 13.62 -11.17
C GLY A 169 -12.66 12.78 -12.30
N LYS A 170 -13.57 11.85 -11.99
CA LYS A 170 -14.32 11.06 -12.97
C LYS A 170 -15.46 11.85 -13.61
#